data_AF-A0A0R2V0D6-F1
#
_entry.id   AF-A0A0R2V0D6-F1
#
_cell.length_a   1.000
_cell.length_b   1.000
_cell.length_c   1.000
_cell.angle_alpha   90.00
_cell.angle_beta   90.00
_cell.angle_gamma   90.00
#
_symmetry.space_group_name_H-M   'P 1'
#
loop_
_entity.id
_entity.type
_entity.pdbx_description
1 polymer ?
#
loop_
_entity_poly.entity_id
_entity_poly.type
_entity_poly.pdbx_seq_one_letter_code
_entity_poly.pdbx_strand_id
1 'polypeptide(L)' 'IVDVLNSGKIGLVINTGGGNSEHRLHDAMALRRATLANKVPYCTNMSTAQACLMGIRSLKTKEITVTALQDI' A
#
# COMPACT_ATOMS: atom_id res chain seq x y z
N ILE A 1 -6.64 -0.30 -15.10
CA ILE A 1 -6.29 -0.01 -13.68
C ILE A 1 -5.95 1.46 -13.46
N VAL A 2 -5.13 2.09 -14.32
CA VAL A 2 -4.75 3.51 -14.19
C VAL A 2 -5.97 4.42 -14.15
N ASP A 3 -6.99 4.18 -14.98
CA ASP A 3 -8.23 4.96 -14.96
C ASP A 3 -9.00 4.83 -13.63
N VAL A 4 -8.98 3.63 -13.04
CA VAL A 4 -9.64 3.37 -11.75
C VAL A 4 -8.88 4.08 -10.61
N LEU A 5 -7.54 4.08 -10.67
CA LEU A 5 -6.70 4.88 -9.77
C LEU A 5 -7.02 6.37 -9.89
N ASN A 6 -7.07 6.89 -11.12
CA ASN A 6 -7.39 8.30 -11.40
C ASN A 6 -8.81 8.68 -10.97
N SER A 7 -9.75 7.72 -10.97
CA SER A 7 -11.11 7.94 -10.48
C SER A 7 -11.22 7.99 -8.94
N GLY A 8 -10.12 7.79 -8.21
CA GLY A 8 -10.10 7.82 -6.74
C GLY A 8 -10.78 6.63 -6.07
N LYS A 9 -11.12 5.57 -6.82
CA LYS A 9 -11.84 4.38 -6.31
C LYS A 9 -10.94 3.37 -5.61
N ILE A 10 -9.62 3.58 -5.61
CA ILE A 10 -8.63 2.68 -5.01
C ILE A 10 -7.97 3.39 -3.83
N GLY A 11 -8.15 2.82 -2.62
CA GLY A 11 -7.54 3.34 -1.40
C GLY A 11 -6.21 2.70 -0.99
N LEU A 12 -5.83 1.57 -1.60
CA LEU A 12 -4.58 0.86 -1.33
C LEU A 12 -4.21 -0.01 -2.53
N VAL A 13 -2.93 -0.03 -2.89
CA VAL A 13 -2.38 -0.92 -3.94
C VAL A 13 -1.38 -1.92 -3.35
N ILE A 14 -1.54 -3.20 -3.66
CA ILE A 14 -0.53 -4.23 -3.37
C ILE A 14 0.04 -4.70 -4.71
N ASN A 15 1.29 -4.38 -4.98
CA ASN A 15 1.99 -4.71 -6.22
C ASN A 15 3.29 -5.45 -5.89
N THR A 16 3.16 -6.75 -5.62
CA THR A 16 4.29 -7.62 -5.31
C THR A 16 5.13 -7.93 -6.54
N GLY A 17 6.45 -7.94 -6.37
CA GLY A 17 7.38 -8.32 -7.45
C GLY A 17 7.30 -9.82 -7.70
N GLY A 18 6.75 -10.23 -8.84
CA GLY A 18 6.64 -11.63 -9.23
C GLY A 18 7.04 -11.83 -10.68
N GLY A 19 8.35 -11.94 -10.94
CA GLY A 19 8.91 -12.47 -12.18
C GLY A 19 9.75 -11.50 -13.02
N ASN A 20 10.69 -12.07 -13.78
CA ASN A 20 11.76 -11.33 -14.49
C ASN A 20 11.44 -11.04 -15.97
N SER A 21 10.19 -11.20 -16.40
CA SER A 21 9.83 -10.88 -17.79
C SER A 21 9.73 -9.37 -17.98
N GLU A 22 10.35 -8.83 -19.03
CA GLU A 22 10.38 -7.39 -19.34
C GLU A 22 8.99 -6.73 -19.33
N HIS A 23 7.98 -7.38 -19.92
CA HIS A 23 6.60 -6.88 -19.93
C HIS A 23 6.04 -6.65 -18.51
N ARG A 24 6.26 -7.58 -17.58
CA ARG A 24 5.81 -7.44 -16.18
C ARG A 24 6.56 -6.33 -15.44
N LEU A 25 7.84 -6.12 -15.75
CA LEU A 25 8.62 -5.03 -15.15
C LEU A 25 8.07 -3.67 -15.60
N HIS A 26 7.81 -3.51 -16.90
CA HIS A 26 7.23 -2.29 -17.45
C HIS A 26 5.86 -1.98 -16.83
N ASP A 27 4.96 -2.96 -16.78
CA ASP A 27 3.62 -2.80 -16.21
C ASP A 27 3.67 -2.50 -14.71
N ALA A 28 4.55 -3.19 -13.97
CA ALA A 28 4.75 -2.91 -12.55
C ALA A 28 5.29 -1.49 -12.31
N MET A 29 6.18 -0.99 -13.17
CA MET A 29 6.70 0.39 -13.10
C MET A 29 5.61 1.41 -13.39
N ALA A 30 4.83 1.21 -14.46
CA ALA A 30 3.72 2.09 -14.81
C ALA A 30 2.68 2.17 -13.67
N LEU A 31 2.33 1.03 -13.08
CA LEU A 31 1.43 0.96 -11.93
C LEU A 31 1.98 1.72 -10.72
N ARG A 32 3.25 1.51 -10.35
CA ARG A 32 3.89 2.21 -9.22
C ARG A 32 3.89 3.72 -9.42
N ARG A 33 4.23 4.20 -10.62
CA ARG A 33 4.21 5.63 -10.97
C ARG A 33 2.80 6.22 -10.88
N ALA A 34 1.80 5.55 -11.46
CA ALA A 34 0.41 6.00 -11.40
C ALA A 34 -0.12 6.07 -9.96
N THR A 35 0.26 5.09 -9.13
CA THR A 35 -0.15 5.02 -7.73
C THR A 35 0.44 6.17 -6.90
N LEU A 36 1.74 6.45 -7.10
CA LEU A 36 2.43 7.59 -6.50
C LEU A 36 1.82 8.93 -6.93
N ALA A 37 1.55 9.11 -8.23
CA ALA A 37 0.95 10.33 -8.76
C ALA A 37 -0.44 10.61 -8.14
N ASN A 38 -1.21 9.55 -7.86
CA ASN A 38 -2.51 9.64 -7.21
C ASN A 38 -2.45 9.69 -5.68
N LYS A 39 -1.25 9.71 -5.07
CA LYS A 39 -1.06 9.71 -3.60
C LYS A 39 -1.75 8.54 -2.89
N VAL A 40 -1.90 7.42 -3.58
CA VAL A 40 -2.48 6.20 -3.02
C VAL A 40 -1.36 5.41 -2.33
N PRO A 41 -1.53 4.98 -1.06
CA PRO A 41 -0.55 4.12 -0.40
C PRO A 41 -0.33 2.81 -1.17
N TYR A 42 0.91 2.31 -1.22
CA TYR A 42 1.20 1.04 -1.89
C TYR A 42 2.27 0.19 -1.20
N CYS A 43 2.15 -1.13 -1.39
CA CYS A 43 3.09 -2.12 -0.86
C CYS A 43 3.70 -2.94 -2.00
N THR A 44 5.01 -3.17 -1.95
CA THR A 44 5.76 -3.96 -2.96
C THR A 44 6.14 -5.36 -2.49
N ASN A 45 5.90 -5.66 -1.22
CA ASN A 45 6.19 -6.94 -0.57
C ASN A 45 4.96 -7.37 0.24
N MET A 46 4.71 -8.68 0.31
CA MET A 46 3.60 -9.24 1.08
C MET A 46 3.74 -8.95 2.57
N SER A 47 4.95 -8.96 3.13
CA SER A 47 5.14 -8.65 4.55
C SER A 47 4.73 -7.21 4.89
N THR A 48 5.06 -6.24 4.03
CA THR A 48 4.63 -4.85 4.15
C THR A 48 3.11 -4.73 3.99
N ALA A 49 2.53 -5.44 3.03
CA ALA A 49 1.08 -5.46 2.83
C ALA A 49 0.34 -5.98 4.08
N GLN A 50 0.87 -7.05 4.69
CA GLN A 50 0.31 -7.61 5.91
C GLN A 50 0.42 -6.63 7.09
N ALA A 51 1.57 -5.98 7.30
CA ALA A 51 1.74 -4.97 8.33
C ALA A 51 0.79 -3.77 8.12
N CYS A 52 0.63 -3.31 6.87
CA CYS A 52 -0.29 -2.23 6.52
C CYS A 52 -1.75 -2.59 6.83
N LEU A 53 -2.19 -3.80 6.47
CA LEU A 53 -3.53 -4.31 6.78
C LEU A 53 -3.76 -4.41 8.29
N MET A 54 -2.77 -4.89 9.06
CA MET A 54 -2.86 -4.93 10.52
C MET A 54 -3.00 -3.52 11.12
N GLY A 55 -2.24 -2.55 10.60
CA GLY A 55 -2.36 -1.14 11.00
C GLY A 55 -3.76 -0.59 10.74
N ILE A 56 -4.28 -0.76 9.52
CA ILE A 56 -5.65 -0.33 9.15
C ILE A 56 -6.69 -1.00 10.05
N ARG A 57 -6.58 -2.31 10.29
CA ARG A 57 -7.49 -3.03 11.17
C ARG A 57 -7.43 -2.47 12.58
N SER A 58 -6.23 -2.28 13.13
CA SER A 58 -6.04 -1.72 14.47
C SER A 58 -6.71 -0.35 14.62
N LEU A 59 -6.53 0.53 13.64
CA LEU A 59 -7.16 1.87 13.62
C LEU A 59 -8.70 1.80 13.56
N LYS A 60 -9.27 0.76 12.95
CA LYS A 60 -10.72 0.58 12.85
C LYS A 60 -11.36 -0.10 14.05
N THR A 61 -10.61 -0.95 14.75
CA THR A 61 -11.19 -1.85 15.78
C THR A 61 -10.71 -1.56 17.19
N LYS A 62 -9.71 -0.70 17.38
CA LYS A 62 -9.13 -0.41 18.70
C LYS A 62 -9.15 1.09 18.96
N GLU A 63 -9.25 1.45 20.24
CA GLU A 63 -9.04 2.82 20.69
C GLU A 63 -7.54 3.18 20.59
N ILE A 64 -7.25 4.40 20.16
CA ILE A 64 -5.88 4.92 20.11
C ILE A 64 -5.54 5.43 21.50
N THR A 65 -4.54 4.80 22.12
CA THR A 65 -4.03 5.20 23.44
C THR A 65 -2.62 5.77 23.31
N VAL A 66 -2.17 6.48 24.35
CA VAL A 66 -0.82 7.02 24.45
C VAL A 66 -0.17 6.52 25.73
N THR A 67 1.14 6.26 25.66
CA THR A 67 1.97 5.89 26.81
C THR A 67 3.14 6.85 26.84
N ALA A 68 3.44 7.42 28.01
CA ALA A 68 4.60 8.29 28.15
C ALA A 68 5.86 7.44 27.92
N LEU A 69 6.87 7.99 27.24
CA LEU A 69 8.09 7.24 26.95
C LEU A 69 8.82 6.80 28.23
N GLN A 70 8.63 7.55 29.33
CA GLN A 70 9.15 7.24 30.66
C GLN A 70 8.49 6.01 31.31
N ASP A 71 7.30 5.61 30.83
CA ASP A 71 6.53 4.48 31.35
C ASP A 71 6.74 3.19 30.53
N ILE A 72 7.58 3.23 29.48
CA ILE A 72 8.02 2.08 28.67
C ILE A 72 9.31 1.50 29.27
#